data_AF-A0A7S0JGH1-F1
#
_entry.id   AF-A0A7S0JGH1-F1
#
_cell.length_a   1.000
_cell.length_b   1.000
_cell.length_c   1.000
_cell.angle_alpha   90.00
_cell.angle_beta   90.00
_cell.angle_gamma   90.00
#
_symmetry.space_group_name_H-M   'P 1'
#
loop_
_entity.id
_entity.type
_entity.pdbx_description
1 polymer ?
#
loop_
_entity_poly.entity_id
_entity_poly.type
_entity_poly.pdbx_seq_one_letter_code
_entity_poly.pdbx_strand_id
1 'polypeptide(L)'
;MHSVWIVLTCIGAGAVMSSLALAWLFAIMLLAAAALIVTWLLPPTLSRTTTKHWANRSNRPAFRAHRLQLYERRSVQRAADARESEARVDSADKIGLLITRWGGWPGWTPLLLRSLAANPHVDFYLISDQPPQMLLPTNVFPVRLTLHDLMSRMRETVGAAPALNASGAASRLGKFGSAKTNDLKPLWGEIFGGTLLRGYGWWGFLQEDVLLGDLRLCVSPKLMRGFDVLSPFMEPMNTSGVFMLFRNTPSVNRLWRLSSDAERVLRDPEYLVFDEWWGKSKDSMARVVGREAAAGRIRLHTARDARWWSHDLGEAGPFAVCWRAG
;
A
#
# COMPACT_ATOMS: atom_id res chain seq x y z
N MET A 1 15.03 -5.58 34.88
CA MET A 1 13.66 -6.03 35.20
C MET A 1 13.05 -6.62 33.93
N HIS A 2 13.30 -7.90 33.67
CA HIS A 2 12.63 -8.66 32.61
C HIS A 2 12.10 -9.94 33.27
N SER A 3 10.80 -9.97 33.50
CA SER A 3 10.10 -11.13 34.06
C SER A 3 9.76 -12.07 32.92
N VAL A 4 10.42 -13.23 32.88
CA VAL A 4 10.08 -14.35 32.01
C VAL A 4 8.92 -15.09 32.68
N TRP A 5 7.74 -15.03 32.06
CA TRP A 5 6.59 -15.85 32.46
C TRP A 5 6.73 -17.22 31.77
N ILE A 6 7.08 -18.25 32.53
CA ILE A 6 6.91 -19.65 32.12
C ILE A 6 5.49 -20.05 32.51
N VAL A 7 4.64 -20.22 31.51
CA VAL A 7 3.31 -20.83 31.66
C VAL A 7 3.52 -22.34 31.71
N LEU A 8 3.35 -22.95 32.89
CA LEU A 8 3.21 -24.40 33.03
C LEU A 8 1.74 -24.76 32.79
N THR A 9 1.45 -25.34 31.63
CA THR A 9 0.16 -25.96 31.36
C THR A 9 0.11 -27.31 32.06
N CYS A 10 -0.83 -27.46 33.00
CA CYS A 10 -1.17 -28.73 33.61
C CYS A 10 -1.71 -29.70 32.54
N ILE A 11 -0.97 -30.77 32.26
CA ILE A 11 -1.52 -31.96 31.62
C ILE A 11 -1.85 -32.94 32.74
N GLY A 12 -3.13 -33.26 32.86
CA GLY A 12 -3.64 -34.27 33.78
C GLY A 12 -3.35 -35.69 33.29
N ALA A 13 -3.51 -36.62 34.23
CA ALA A 13 -3.58 -38.08 34.11
C ALA A 13 -2.25 -38.83 33.91
N GLY A 14 -1.82 -39.49 35.01
CA GLY A 14 -1.25 -40.83 34.98
C GLY A 14 0.04 -41.04 34.18
N ALA A 15 1.17 -40.54 34.68
CA ALA A 15 2.49 -41.07 34.29
C ALA A 15 3.41 -41.04 35.51
N VAL A 16 3.80 -42.23 35.98
CA VAL A 16 4.91 -42.38 36.93
C VAL A 16 6.18 -41.96 36.17
N MET A 17 6.70 -40.76 36.46
CA MET A 17 8.01 -40.34 35.96
C MET A 17 9.06 -41.35 36.43
N SER A 18 9.76 -41.97 35.49
CA SER A 18 10.85 -42.88 35.82
C SER A 18 11.97 -42.12 36.55
N SER A 19 12.64 -42.80 37.47
CA SER A 19 13.77 -42.27 38.26
C SER A 19 14.89 -41.65 37.40
N LEU A 20 14.99 -42.07 36.14
CA LEU A 20 15.90 -41.50 35.14
C LEU A 20 15.53 -40.06 34.74
N ALA A 21 14.24 -39.73 34.58
CA ALA A 21 13.83 -38.38 34.18
C ALA A 21 14.10 -37.33 35.27
N LEU A 22 13.94 -37.71 36.54
CA LEU A 22 14.33 -36.87 37.68
C LEU A 22 15.84 -36.65 37.76
N ALA A 23 16.64 -37.68 37.50
CA ALA A 23 18.10 -37.57 37.48
C ALA A 23 18.60 -36.61 36.38
N TRP A 24 17.97 -36.63 35.20
CA TRP A 24 18.30 -35.71 34.10
C TRP A 24 17.95 -34.26 34.42
N LEU A 25 16.80 -34.00 35.03
CA LEU A 25 16.42 -32.64 35.46
C LEU A 25 17.38 -32.11 36.55
N PHE A 26 17.81 -32.96 37.48
CA PHE A 26 18.78 -32.58 38.51
C PHE A 26 20.17 -32.27 37.92
N ALA A 27 20.63 -33.05 36.93
CA ALA A 27 21.90 -32.80 36.25
C ALA A 27 21.89 -31.48 35.47
N ILE A 28 20.78 -31.15 34.80
CA ILE A 28 20.63 -29.87 34.08
C ILE A 28 20.66 -28.68 35.05
N MET A 29 20.01 -28.80 36.21
CA MET A 29 20.07 -27.73 37.22
C MET A 29 21.48 -27.56 37.82
N LEU A 30 22.21 -28.64 38.04
CA LEU A 30 23.60 -28.59 38.54
C LEU A 30 24.55 -27.94 37.52
N LEU A 31 24.39 -28.22 36.22
CA LEU A 31 25.16 -27.58 35.15
C LEU A 31 24.85 -26.07 35.02
N ALA A 32 23.58 -25.68 35.18
CA ALA A 32 23.19 -24.28 35.18
C ALA A 32 23.74 -23.52 36.40
N ALA A 33 23.76 -24.15 37.58
CA ALA A 33 24.35 -23.59 38.79
C ALA A 33 25.88 -23.45 38.66
N ALA A 34 26.57 -24.43 38.08
CA ALA A 34 28.01 -24.36 37.84
C ALA A 34 28.40 -23.22 36.88
N ALA A 35 27.63 -22.99 35.82
CA ALA A 35 27.87 -21.89 34.88
C ALA A 35 27.70 -20.49 35.51
N LEU A 36 26.74 -20.36 36.45
CA LEU A 36 26.52 -19.14 37.24
C LEU A 36 27.64 -18.89 38.26
N ILE A 37 28.22 -19.95 38.83
CA ILE A 37 29.34 -19.85 39.77
C ILE A 37 30.64 -19.45 39.04
N VAL A 38 30.89 -19.98 37.83
CA VAL A 38 32.05 -19.61 37.00
C VAL A 38 32.01 -18.14 36.55
N THR A 39 30.82 -17.58 36.35
CA THR A 39 30.65 -16.15 36.02
C THR A 39 30.79 -15.23 37.24
N TRP A 40 30.68 -15.75 38.46
CA TRP A 40 30.83 -14.99 39.71
C TRP A 40 32.24 -15.05 40.32
N LEU A 41 33.06 -16.03 39.96
CA LEU A 41 34.40 -16.24 40.54
C LEU A 41 35.56 -15.63 39.74
N LEU A 42 35.29 -14.99 38.59
CA LEU A 42 36.32 -14.31 37.80
C LEU A 42 36.44 -12.83 38.23
N PRO A 43 37.61 -12.37 38.71
CA PRO A 43 37.80 -10.98 39.14
C PRO A 43 37.77 -10.00 37.95
N PRO A 44 37.25 -8.77 38.13
CA PRO A 44 37.13 -7.79 37.06
C PRO A 44 38.45 -7.00 36.91
N THR A 45 39.52 -7.65 36.46
CA THR A 45 40.76 -6.94 36.13
C THR A 45 41.46 -7.56 34.94
N LEU A 46 41.14 -7.04 33.75
CA LEU A 46 42.07 -6.76 32.62
C LEU A 46 41.25 -6.38 31.36
N SER A 47 40.81 -5.13 31.26
CA SER A 47 40.56 -4.52 29.94
C SER A 47 40.63 -3.00 30.04
N ARG A 48 41.84 -2.47 30.25
CA ARG A 48 42.04 -1.01 30.26
C ARG A 48 43.33 -0.59 29.57
N THR A 49 43.48 -0.99 28.32
CA THR A 49 44.25 -0.28 27.30
C THR A 49 43.87 -0.87 25.93
N THR A 50 43.87 -0.03 24.89
CA THR A 50 43.60 -0.35 23.47
C THR A 50 42.17 -0.76 23.04
N THR A 51 41.17 0.13 23.17
CA THR A 51 40.02 0.21 22.21
C THR A 51 39.33 1.59 22.16
N LYS A 52 39.97 2.68 22.61
CA LYS A 52 39.36 4.03 22.57
C LYS A 52 39.45 4.76 21.21
N HIS A 53 39.86 4.10 20.12
CA HIS A 53 39.96 4.75 18.79
C HIS A 53 39.18 4.08 17.65
N TRP A 54 38.43 3.00 17.90
CA TRP A 54 37.62 2.35 16.85
C TRP A 54 36.12 2.19 17.17
N ALA A 55 35.70 2.39 18.43
CA ALA A 55 34.31 2.19 18.85
C ALA A 55 33.38 3.41 18.67
N ASN A 56 33.83 4.52 18.06
CA ASN A 56 33.05 5.78 18.02
C ASN A 56 32.57 6.21 16.62
N ARG A 57 32.45 5.29 15.65
CA ARG A 57 31.80 5.57 14.35
C ARG A 57 30.62 4.66 14.01
N SER A 58 30.51 3.46 14.59
CA SER A 58 29.50 2.46 14.20
C SER A 58 28.25 2.41 15.07
N ASN A 59 28.20 3.11 16.21
CA ASN A 59 27.08 3.02 17.17
C ASN A 59 26.16 4.25 17.19
N ARG A 60 26.21 5.11 16.15
CA ARG A 60 25.27 6.23 16.01
C ARG A 60 23.92 5.71 15.48
N PRO A 61 22.77 6.07 16.07
CA PRO A 61 21.44 5.67 15.59
C PRO A 61 21.23 5.93 14.09
N ALA A 62 21.78 7.02 13.58
CA ALA A 62 21.74 7.40 12.16
C ALA A 62 22.46 6.41 11.23
N PHE A 63 23.56 5.79 11.67
CA PHE A 63 24.31 4.81 10.87
C PHE A 63 23.57 3.46 10.77
N ARG A 64 22.85 3.08 11.84
CA ARG A 64 22.03 1.87 11.87
C ARG A 64 20.78 2.01 10.98
N ALA A 65 20.14 3.19 11.03
CA ALA A 65 19.01 3.54 10.16
C ALA A 65 19.40 3.57 8.68
N HIS A 66 20.56 4.14 8.34
CA HIS A 66 21.06 4.16 6.96
C HIS A 66 21.37 2.76 6.43
N ARG A 67 21.95 1.88 7.25
CA ARG A 67 22.26 0.50 6.86
C ARG A 67 21.02 -0.37 6.69
N LEU A 68 19.97 -0.14 7.51
CA LEU A 68 18.66 -0.77 7.37
C LEU A 68 17.95 -0.29 6.10
N GLN A 69 17.95 1.02 5.81
CA GLN A 69 17.43 1.56 4.55
C GLN A 69 18.15 1.00 3.31
N LEU A 70 19.49 0.84 3.38
CA LEU A 70 20.26 0.25 2.30
C LEU A 70 19.99 -1.26 2.15
N TYR A 71 19.72 -1.96 3.25
CA TYR A 71 19.36 -3.38 3.24
C TYR A 71 17.95 -3.58 2.67
N GLU A 72 16.97 -2.76 3.07
CA GLU A 72 15.62 -2.72 2.50
C GLU A 72 15.62 -2.34 1.02
N ARG A 73 16.39 -1.33 0.61
CA ARG A 73 16.54 -0.98 -0.81
C ARG A 73 17.14 -2.13 -1.63
N ARG A 74 18.13 -2.85 -1.09
CA ARG A 74 18.77 -3.98 -1.78
C ARG A 74 17.92 -5.25 -1.79
N SER A 75 17.12 -5.50 -0.76
CA SER A 75 16.19 -6.64 -0.72
C SER A 75 14.99 -6.42 -1.63
N VAL A 76 14.47 -5.19 -1.69
CA VAL A 76 13.44 -4.78 -2.67
C VAL A 76 13.97 -4.84 -4.09
N GLN A 77 15.21 -4.38 -4.33
CA GLN A 77 15.83 -4.46 -5.65
C GLN A 77 16.07 -5.91 -6.09
N ARG A 78 16.61 -6.77 -5.23
CA ARG A 78 16.80 -8.20 -5.55
C ARG A 78 15.49 -8.94 -5.77
N ALA A 79 14.44 -8.60 -5.02
CA ALA A 79 13.11 -9.16 -5.25
C ALA A 79 12.50 -8.64 -6.57
N ALA A 80 12.77 -7.39 -6.94
CA ALA A 80 12.37 -6.82 -8.23
C ALA A 80 13.14 -7.46 -9.40
N ASP A 81 14.44 -7.66 -9.27
CA ASP A 81 15.31 -8.27 -10.28
C ASP A 81 15.02 -9.78 -10.44
N ALA A 82 14.70 -10.49 -9.35
CA ALA A 82 14.27 -11.90 -9.41
C ALA A 82 12.92 -12.05 -10.11
N ARG A 83 11.95 -11.16 -9.81
CA ARG A 83 10.65 -11.08 -10.50
C ARG A 83 10.77 -10.70 -11.97
N GLU A 84 11.81 -9.96 -12.35
CA GLU A 84 12.08 -9.58 -13.74
C GLU A 84 12.46 -10.78 -14.63
N SER A 85 12.99 -11.85 -14.04
CA SER A 85 13.26 -13.11 -14.76
C SER A 85 12.02 -14.01 -14.92
N GLU A 86 11.05 -13.93 -14.00
CA GLU A 86 9.78 -14.67 -14.04
C GLU A 86 8.67 -13.95 -14.85
N ALA A 87 8.75 -12.63 -15.00
CA ALA A 87 7.70 -11.78 -15.60
C ALA A 87 7.66 -11.73 -17.14
N ARG A 88 8.27 -12.68 -17.86
CA ARG A 88 8.05 -12.83 -19.31
C ARG A 88 6.72 -13.53 -19.65
N VAL A 89 5.84 -13.67 -18.66
CA VAL A 89 4.41 -13.98 -18.81
C VAL A 89 3.66 -12.64 -18.90
N ASP A 90 2.85 -12.48 -19.94
CA ASP A 90 2.39 -11.22 -20.53
C ASP A 90 2.05 -10.09 -19.53
N SER A 91 3.03 -9.23 -19.26
CA SER A 91 2.90 -8.06 -18.40
C SER A 91 1.77 -7.12 -18.86
N ALA A 92 1.35 -7.19 -20.14
CA ALA A 92 0.37 -6.28 -20.72
C ALA A 92 -1.02 -6.35 -20.07
N ASP A 93 -1.41 -7.51 -19.55
CA ASP A 93 -2.75 -7.74 -18.97
C ASP A 93 -2.76 -7.75 -17.43
N LYS A 94 -1.59 -7.53 -16.80
CA LYS A 94 -1.44 -7.47 -15.35
C LYS A 94 -1.88 -6.11 -14.80
N ILE A 95 -2.71 -6.13 -13.75
CA ILE A 95 -3.31 -4.94 -13.13
C ILE A 95 -2.73 -4.75 -11.72
N GLY A 96 -2.23 -3.54 -11.45
CA GLY A 96 -1.85 -3.08 -10.11
C GLY A 96 -2.78 -1.97 -9.63
N LEU A 97 -3.59 -2.24 -8.60
CA LEU A 97 -4.52 -1.26 -8.03
C LEU A 97 -3.98 -0.67 -6.73
N LEU A 98 -4.03 0.65 -6.63
CA LEU A 98 -3.53 1.40 -5.48
C LEU A 98 -4.71 1.87 -4.60
N ILE A 99 -4.70 1.47 -3.33
CA ILE A 99 -5.68 1.87 -2.32
C ILE A 99 -4.91 2.68 -1.28
N THR A 100 -5.11 3.99 -1.29
CA THR A 100 -4.34 4.93 -0.45
C THR A 100 -5.19 5.45 0.70
N ARG A 101 -4.69 5.31 1.94
CA ARG A 101 -5.37 5.86 3.11
C ARG A 101 -4.37 6.22 4.20
N TRP A 102 -4.51 7.40 4.79
CA TRP A 102 -3.72 7.83 5.95
C TRP A 102 -4.60 8.00 7.18
N GLY A 103 -4.05 7.69 8.36
CA GLY A 103 -4.79 7.77 9.63
C GLY A 103 -5.52 6.48 10.00
N GLY A 104 -4.97 5.33 9.63
CA GLY A 104 -5.49 4.01 9.96
C GLY A 104 -6.59 3.52 9.01
N TRP A 105 -7.11 2.31 9.25
CA TRP A 105 -8.05 1.63 8.36
C TRP A 105 -9.46 1.53 8.98
N PRO A 106 -10.53 1.67 8.19
CA PRO A 106 -11.89 1.69 8.70
C PRO A 106 -12.35 0.30 9.19
N GLY A 107 -13.39 0.25 10.02
CA GLY A 107 -13.91 -1.00 10.57
C GLY A 107 -14.41 -2.02 9.52
N TRP A 108 -14.76 -1.56 8.31
CA TRP A 108 -15.17 -2.42 7.19
C TRP A 108 -13.99 -2.99 6.38
N THR A 109 -12.74 -2.71 6.75
CA THR A 109 -11.55 -3.24 6.05
C THR A 109 -11.57 -4.77 5.84
N PRO A 110 -12.07 -5.60 6.78
CA PRO A 110 -12.20 -7.04 6.51
C PRO A 110 -13.11 -7.38 5.31
N LEU A 111 -14.16 -6.60 5.06
CA LEU A 111 -15.03 -6.78 3.90
C LEU A 111 -14.32 -6.37 2.61
N LEU A 112 -13.61 -5.24 2.64
CA LEU A 112 -12.75 -4.80 1.54
C LEU A 112 -11.77 -5.92 1.18
N LEU A 113 -10.98 -6.42 2.13
CA LEU A 113 -9.98 -7.48 1.87
C LEU A 113 -10.60 -8.76 1.30
N ARG A 114 -11.80 -9.15 1.76
CA ARG A 114 -12.53 -10.29 1.19
C ARG A 114 -12.86 -10.06 -0.29
N SER A 115 -13.30 -8.85 -0.65
CA SER A 115 -13.57 -8.48 -2.04
C SER A 115 -12.30 -8.45 -2.91
N LEU A 116 -11.17 -7.99 -2.34
CA LEU A 116 -9.88 -8.00 -3.04
C LEU A 116 -9.37 -9.44 -3.28
N ALA A 117 -9.54 -10.33 -2.30
CA ALA A 117 -9.16 -11.73 -2.40
C ALA A 117 -9.91 -12.50 -3.49
N ALA A 118 -11.14 -12.08 -3.81
CA ALA A 118 -11.94 -12.65 -4.90
C ALA A 118 -11.38 -12.33 -6.30
N ASN A 119 -10.33 -11.51 -6.38
CA ASN A 119 -9.71 -11.06 -7.62
C ASN A 119 -8.23 -11.51 -7.72
N PRO A 120 -7.93 -12.82 -7.79
CA PRO A 120 -6.56 -13.35 -7.70
C PRO A 120 -5.63 -12.94 -8.85
N HIS A 121 -6.18 -12.37 -9.93
CA HIS A 121 -5.43 -11.90 -11.10
C HIS A 121 -5.07 -10.41 -11.04
N VAL A 122 -5.32 -9.76 -9.91
CA VAL A 122 -5.09 -8.34 -9.67
C VAL A 122 -4.28 -8.20 -8.39
N ASP A 123 -3.21 -7.42 -8.46
CA ASP A 123 -2.40 -7.09 -7.29
C ASP A 123 -2.90 -5.78 -6.70
N PHE A 124 -3.19 -5.78 -5.39
CA PHE A 124 -3.68 -4.61 -4.67
C PHE A 124 -2.62 -4.09 -3.71
N TYR A 125 -2.34 -2.80 -3.75
CA TYR A 125 -1.37 -2.14 -2.88
C TYR A 125 -2.09 -1.25 -1.87
N LEU A 126 -2.00 -1.61 -0.59
CA LEU A 126 -2.55 -0.85 0.52
C LEU A 126 -1.50 0.16 1.00
N ILE A 127 -1.56 1.38 0.50
CA ILE A 127 -0.60 2.44 0.78
C ILE A 127 -1.08 3.26 1.97
N SER A 128 -0.34 3.23 3.08
CA SER A 128 -0.73 3.91 4.32
C SER A 128 0.44 4.21 5.24
N ASP A 129 0.30 5.15 6.18
CA ASP A 129 1.23 5.31 7.29
C ASP A 129 1.13 4.16 8.30
N GLN A 130 -0.04 3.52 8.38
CA GLN A 130 -0.37 2.44 9.30
C GLN A 130 -0.97 1.26 8.52
N PRO A 131 -0.23 0.15 8.34
CA PRO A 131 -0.79 -1.01 7.64
C PRO A 131 -1.95 -1.65 8.46
N PRO A 132 -2.91 -2.31 7.80
CA PRO A 132 -3.97 -3.03 8.51
C PRO A 132 -3.38 -4.07 9.46
N GLN A 133 -3.88 -4.12 10.69
CA GLN A 133 -3.45 -5.09 11.70
C GLN A 133 -4.24 -6.40 11.56
N MET A 134 -4.18 -7.01 10.37
CA MET A 134 -4.86 -8.26 10.05
C MET A 134 -4.11 -9.04 8.97
N LEU A 135 -4.42 -10.33 8.84
CA LEU A 135 -3.88 -11.16 7.76
C LEU A 135 -4.37 -10.63 6.42
N LEU A 136 -3.44 -10.47 5.48
CA LEU A 136 -3.71 -9.99 4.14
C LEU A 136 -3.81 -11.15 3.14
N PRO A 137 -4.73 -11.10 2.17
CA PRO A 137 -4.76 -12.03 1.05
C PRO A 137 -3.44 -12.03 0.28
N THR A 138 -3.13 -13.12 -0.43
CA THR A 138 -1.86 -13.29 -1.15
C THR A 138 -1.64 -12.28 -2.28
N ASN A 139 -2.73 -11.71 -2.82
CA ASN A 139 -2.71 -10.67 -3.84
C ASN A 139 -2.82 -9.24 -3.28
N VAL A 140 -2.71 -9.07 -1.96
CA VAL A 140 -2.79 -7.77 -1.28
C VAL A 140 -1.47 -7.46 -0.56
N PHE A 141 -0.85 -6.34 -0.94
CA PHE A 141 0.48 -5.95 -0.51
C PHE A 141 0.42 -4.66 0.32
N PRO A 142 0.85 -4.68 1.59
CA PRO A 142 0.93 -3.47 2.39
C PRO A 142 2.15 -2.64 1.97
N VAL A 143 1.96 -1.34 1.80
CA VAL A 143 3.03 -0.38 1.50
C VAL A 143 2.99 0.71 2.54
N ARG A 144 4.00 0.74 3.42
CA ARG A 144 4.13 1.81 4.40
C ARG A 144 4.65 3.08 3.71
N LEU A 145 3.86 4.15 3.75
CA LEU A 145 4.22 5.45 3.19
C LEU A 145 3.63 6.56 4.08
N THR A 146 4.47 7.34 4.74
CA THR A 146 3.98 8.51 5.49
C THR A 146 3.62 9.65 4.54
N LEU A 147 2.81 10.62 5.00
CA LEU A 147 2.56 11.84 4.22
C LEU A 147 3.86 12.59 3.93
N HIS A 148 4.81 12.61 4.87
CA HIS A 148 6.13 13.20 4.66
C HIS A 148 6.89 12.51 3.52
N ASP A 149 6.95 11.17 3.52
CA ASP A 149 7.61 10.40 2.48
C ASP A 149 6.92 10.57 1.12
N LEU A 150 5.58 10.66 1.12
CA LEU A 150 4.82 10.97 -0.09
C LEU A 150 5.22 12.33 -0.67
N MET A 151 5.32 13.38 0.17
CA MET A 151 5.74 14.71 -0.28
C MET A 151 7.17 14.70 -0.83
N SER A 152 8.09 13.99 -0.17
CA SER A 152 9.46 13.83 -0.65
C SER A 152 9.50 13.14 -2.01
N ARG A 153 8.77 12.02 -2.16
CA ARG A 153 8.64 11.33 -3.44
C ARG A 153 8.06 12.22 -4.53
N MET A 154 7.00 12.98 -4.24
CA MET A 154 6.40 13.89 -5.21
C MET A 154 7.37 14.98 -5.69
N ARG A 155 8.18 15.55 -4.78
CA ARG A 155 9.24 16.50 -5.16
C ARG A 155 10.25 15.85 -6.11
N GLU A 156 10.64 14.61 -5.86
CA GLU A 156 11.58 13.87 -6.70
C GLU A 156 11.00 13.48 -8.07
N THR A 157 9.75 13.03 -8.12
CA THR A 157 9.16 12.47 -9.35
C THR A 157 8.39 13.49 -10.18
N VAL A 158 7.67 14.40 -9.53
CA VAL A 158 6.78 15.36 -10.19
C VAL A 158 7.39 16.77 -10.24
N GLY A 159 8.37 17.07 -9.38
CA GLY A 159 9.05 18.36 -9.28
C GLY A 159 8.38 19.35 -8.31
N ALA A 160 7.26 18.96 -7.70
CA ALA A 160 6.56 19.75 -6.71
C ALA A 160 5.73 18.85 -5.79
N ALA A 161 5.38 19.36 -4.61
CA ALA A 161 4.48 18.70 -3.68
C ALA A 161 3.64 19.75 -2.96
N PRO A 162 2.33 19.51 -2.77
CA PRO A 162 1.47 20.45 -2.06
C PRO A 162 1.93 20.61 -0.62
N ALA A 163 1.66 21.79 -0.06
CA ALA A 163 1.61 21.90 1.38
C ALA A 163 0.41 21.08 1.84
N LEU A 164 0.64 19.81 2.20
CA LEU A 164 -0.33 19.12 3.00
C LEU A 164 -0.32 19.81 4.35
N ASN A 165 -1.30 20.67 4.60
CA ASN A 165 -1.63 21.01 5.97
C ASN A 165 -1.83 19.65 6.64
N ALA A 166 -1.07 19.35 7.69
CA ALA A 166 -1.26 18.14 8.50
C ALA A 166 -2.66 18.09 9.19
N SER A 167 -3.59 18.92 8.70
CA SER A 167 -4.81 19.41 9.28
C SER A 167 -5.64 20.02 8.14
N GLY A 168 -6.21 19.15 7.28
CA GLY A 168 -7.27 19.53 6.32
C GLY A 168 -8.51 20.09 7.04
N ALA A 169 -9.44 20.71 6.30
CA ALA A 169 -10.58 21.52 6.78
C ALA A 169 -11.52 20.89 7.85
N ALA A 170 -11.38 19.60 8.18
CA ALA A 170 -11.99 18.98 9.36
C ALA A 170 -11.15 19.12 10.65
N SER A 171 -10.10 19.94 10.64
CA SER A 171 -9.30 20.30 11.83
C SER A 171 -10.06 21.17 12.83
N ARG A 172 -11.19 21.78 12.45
CA ARG A 172 -12.09 22.48 13.38
C ARG A 172 -12.96 21.53 14.22
N LEU A 173 -13.01 20.23 13.89
CA LEU A 173 -13.83 19.20 14.56
C LEU A 173 -13.04 17.93 14.94
N GLY A 174 -11.71 17.96 14.91
CA GLY A 174 -10.87 16.83 15.36
C GLY A 174 -10.86 15.61 14.43
N LYS A 175 -11.26 15.74 13.16
CA LYS A 175 -11.16 14.66 12.16
C LYS A 175 -10.12 15.04 11.11
N PHE A 176 -9.02 14.31 11.05
CA PHE A 176 -7.92 14.55 10.12
C PHE A 176 -8.40 14.34 8.68
N GLY A 177 -8.50 15.41 7.88
CA GLY A 177 -8.97 15.32 6.50
C GLY A 177 -7.85 14.93 5.53
N SER A 178 -7.68 13.62 5.27
CA SER A 178 -6.86 13.10 4.15
C SER A 178 -7.44 13.42 2.77
N ALA A 179 -8.58 14.13 2.68
CA ALA A 179 -9.26 14.40 1.42
C ALA A 179 -8.35 15.01 0.34
N LYS A 180 -7.35 15.82 0.71
CA LYS A 180 -6.38 16.37 -0.26
C LYS A 180 -5.60 15.28 -1.01
N THR A 181 -5.37 14.11 -0.42
CA THR A 181 -4.66 13.02 -1.11
C THR A 181 -5.48 12.44 -2.26
N ASN A 182 -6.80 12.65 -2.29
CA ASN A 182 -7.64 12.23 -3.40
C ASN A 182 -7.28 12.98 -4.69
N ASP A 183 -6.98 14.28 -4.61
CA ASP A 183 -6.46 15.05 -5.76
C ASP A 183 -5.18 14.46 -6.35
N LEU A 184 -4.45 13.64 -5.59
CA LEU A 184 -3.18 13.05 -6.00
C LEU A 184 -3.35 11.68 -6.67
N LYS A 185 -4.53 11.05 -6.58
CA LYS A 185 -4.82 9.76 -7.24
C LYS A 185 -4.47 9.72 -8.72
N PRO A 186 -4.78 10.77 -9.52
CA PRO A 186 -4.45 10.78 -10.94
C PRO A 186 -2.94 10.82 -11.23
N LEU A 187 -2.13 11.19 -10.23
CA LEU A 187 -0.67 11.31 -10.37
C LEU A 187 0.05 9.98 -10.06
N TRP A 188 -0.65 8.98 -9.51
CA TRP A 188 -0.01 7.75 -9.03
C TRP A 188 0.74 6.96 -10.11
N GLY A 189 0.26 6.96 -11.36
CA GLY A 189 0.98 6.34 -12.47
C GLY A 189 2.37 6.94 -12.68
N GLU A 190 2.54 8.24 -12.49
CA GLU A 190 3.84 8.91 -12.58
C GLU A 190 4.67 8.73 -11.30
N ILE A 191 4.03 8.82 -10.13
CA ILE A 191 4.70 8.74 -8.82
C ILE A 191 5.22 7.33 -8.49
N PHE A 192 4.47 6.29 -8.90
CA PHE A 192 4.78 4.89 -8.61
C PHE A 192 5.15 4.06 -9.84
N GLY A 193 5.09 4.63 -11.05
CA GLY A 193 5.39 3.96 -12.33
C GLY A 193 6.73 3.22 -12.35
N GLY A 194 7.79 3.86 -11.86
CA GLY A 194 9.14 3.27 -11.78
C GLY A 194 9.38 2.36 -10.56
N THR A 195 8.39 2.18 -9.69
CA THR A 195 8.52 1.41 -8.43
C THR A 195 7.41 0.37 -8.30
N LEU A 196 6.32 0.67 -7.56
CA LEU A 196 5.24 -0.29 -7.30
C LEU A 196 4.58 -0.79 -8.59
N LEU A 197 4.48 0.06 -9.60
CA LEU A 197 3.80 -0.24 -10.86
C LEU A 197 4.75 -0.75 -11.95
N ARG A 198 6.01 -1.05 -11.61
CA ARG A 198 6.96 -1.63 -12.57
C ARG A 198 6.51 -3.04 -12.96
N GLY A 199 6.41 -3.30 -14.27
CA GLY A 199 6.02 -4.60 -14.81
C GLY A 199 4.50 -4.84 -14.90
N TYR A 200 3.68 -3.84 -14.55
CA TYR A 200 2.24 -3.89 -14.80
C TYR A 200 1.90 -3.22 -16.14
N GLY A 201 1.06 -3.84 -16.95
CA GLY A 201 0.51 -3.22 -18.16
C GLY A 201 -0.60 -2.21 -17.86
N TRP A 202 -1.23 -2.36 -16.70
CA TRP A 202 -2.31 -1.50 -16.22
C TRP A 202 -2.13 -1.16 -14.74
N TRP A 203 -2.49 0.07 -14.39
CA TRP A 203 -2.60 0.50 -13.01
C TRP A 203 -3.93 1.19 -12.77
N GLY A 204 -4.27 1.43 -11.52
CA GLY A 204 -5.42 2.23 -11.19
C GLY A 204 -5.50 2.55 -9.72
N PHE A 205 -6.62 3.13 -9.32
CA PHE A 205 -6.93 3.38 -7.93
C PHE A 205 -8.32 2.84 -7.59
N LEU A 206 -8.49 2.48 -6.32
CA LEU A 206 -9.75 2.05 -5.75
C LEU A 206 -9.90 2.74 -4.38
N GLN A 207 -11.07 3.31 -4.13
CA GLN A 207 -11.41 3.89 -2.83
C GLN A 207 -11.72 2.78 -1.82
N GLU A 208 -11.31 2.97 -0.57
CA GLU A 208 -11.37 1.95 0.48
C GLU A 208 -12.79 1.61 0.97
N ASP A 209 -13.80 2.34 0.52
CA ASP A 209 -15.23 2.10 0.76
C ASP A 209 -15.93 1.46 -0.44
N VAL A 210 -15.19 0.98 -1.43
CA VAL A 210 -15.73 0.22 -2.56
C VAL A 210 -15.42 -1.26 -2.39
N LEU A 211 -16.44 -2.11 -2.53
CA LEU A 211 -16.30 -3.55 -2.56
C LEU A 211 -16.35 -4.04 -4.02
N LEU A 212 -15.39 -4.87 -4.40
CA LEU A 212 -15.32 -5.43 -5.75
C LEU A 212 -16.08 -6.76 -5.86
N GLY A 213 -16.82 -6.93 -6.95
CA GLY A 213 -17.18 -8.26 -7.44
C GLY A 213 -16.00 -8.90 -8.19
N ASP A 214 -16.28 -9.81 -9.12
CA ASP A 214 -15.25 -10.29 -10.05
C ASP A 214 -14.93 -9.22 -11.11
N LEU A 215 -13.78 -8.58 -10.97
CA LEU A 215 -13.33 -7.50 -11.84
C LEU A 215 -13.12 -7.99 -13.28
N ARG A 216 -12.80 -9.26 -13.51
CA ARG A 216 -12.54 -9.78 -14.87
C ARG A 216 -13.82 -9.89 -15.71
N LEU A 217 -15.01 -9.91 -15.08
CA LEU A 217 -16.30 -9.81 -15.78
C LEU A 217 -16.49 -8.45 -16.46
N CYS A 218 -15.98 -7.38 -15.84
CA CYS A 218 -16.06 -6.02 -16.38
C CYS A 218 -14.79 -5.63 -17.15
N VAL A 219 -13.64 -6.18 -16.77
CA VAL A 219 -12.29 -5.80 -17.24
C VAL A 219 -11.60 -7.00 -17.89
N SER A 220 -12.16 -7.45 -19.01
CA SER A 220 -11.56 -8.55 -19.78
C SER A 220 -10.26 -8.12 -20.48
N PRO A 221 -9.30 -9.03 -20.70
CA PRO A 221 -8.11 -8.76 -21.52
C PRO A 221 -8.42 -8.19 -22.91
N LYS A 222 -9.51 -8.68 -23.53
CA LYS A 222 -9.98 -8.18 -24.84
C LYS A 222 -10.37 -6.70 -24.76
N LEU A 223 -11.08 -6.30 -23.70
CA LEU A 223 -11.42 -4.90 -23.46
C LEU A 223 -10.14 -4.08 -23.25
N MET A 224 -9.27 -4.51 -22.35
CA MET A 224 -8.02 -3.80 -22.01
C MET A 224 -7.16 -3.51 -23.24
N ARG A 225 -6.98 -4.48 -24.15
CA ARG A 225 -6.19 -4.24 -25.39
C ARG A 225 -6.72 -3.11 -26.26
N GLY A 226 -8.03 -2.87 -26.26
CA GLY A 226 -8.70 -1.85 -27.08
C GLY A 226 -8.67 -0.43 -26.53
N PHE A 227 -8.30 -0.23 -25.26
CA PHE A 227 -8.44 1.06 -24.58
C PHE A 227 -7.18 1.49 -23.82
N ASP A 228 -7.15 2.74 -23.40
CA ASP A 228 -6.06 3.36 -22.63
C ASP A 228 -6.51 3.80 -21.24
N VAL A 229 -7.80 4.12 -21.08
CA VAL A 229 -8.43 4.43 -19.80
C VAL A 229 -9.77 3.70 -19.71
N LEU A 230 -10.06 3.07 -18.57
CA LEU A 230 -11.36 2.46 -18.29
C LEU A 230 -11.98 3.16 -17.07
N SER A 231 -13.23 3.56 -17.22
CA SER A 231 -14.03 4.18 -16.17
C SER A 231 -15.38 3.47 -16.03
N PRO A 232 -15.84 3.20 -14.80
CA PRO A 232 -17.15 2.60 -14.56
C PRO A 232 -18.30 3.59 -14.74
N PHE A 233 -18.03 4.87 -15.06
CA PHE A 233 -19.06 5.89 -15.21
C PHE A 233 -18.96 6.63 -16.55
N MET A 234 -20.10 7.12 -17.04
CA MET A 234 -20.20 7.95 -18.24
C MET A 234 -19.92 9.42 -17.92
N GLU A 235 -19.71 10.24 -18.96
CA GLU A 235 -19.68 11.69 -18.82
C GLU A 235 -20.97 12.22 -18.15
N PRO A 236 -20.87 13.24 -17.28
CA PRO A 236 -19.64 13.96 -16.90
C PRO A 236 -18.78 13.23 -15.85
N MET A 237 -19.23 12.10 -15.32
CA MET A 237 -18.60 11.32 -14.23
C MET A 237 -17.46 10.40 -14.69
N ASN A 238 -16.99 10.52 -15.94
CA ASN A 238 -16.01 9.63 -16.57
C ASN A 238 -14.67 9.55 -15.84
N THR A 239 -14.43 10.39 -14.84
CA THR A 239 -13.52 10.10 -13.73
C THR A 239 -14.25 10.36 -12.41
N SER A 240 -14.39 9.35 -11.56
CA SER A 240 -15.28 9.42 -10.39
C SER A 240 -14.61 9.32 -9.03
N GLY A 241 -13.27 9.37 -8.96
CA GLY A 241 -12.50 9.26 -7.72
C GLY A 241 -12.56 7.89 -7.02
N VAL A 242 -13.59 7.07 -7.27
CA VAL A 242 -13.83 5.81 -6.55
C VAL A 242 -13.13 4.60 -7.17
N PHE A 243 -13.05 4.54 -8.49
CA PHE A 243 -12.35 3.47 -9.21
C PHE A 243 -12.01 3.92 -10.63
N MET A 244 -10.75 3.73 -11.03
CA MET A 244 -10.28 4.00 -12.39
C MET A 244 -9.18 3.03 -12.76
N LEU A 245 -9.08 2.69 -14.04
CA LEU A 245 -7.94 1.96 -14.61
C LEU A 245 -7.32 2.74 -15.77
N PHE A 246 -5.99 2.71 -15.80
CA PHE A 246 -5.15 3.40 -16.76
C PHE A 246 -4.13 2.42 -17.32
N ARG A 247 -3.93 2.45 -18.63
CA ARG A 247 -2.83 1.77 -19.27
C ARG A 247 -1.53 2.36 -18.75
N ASN A 248 -0.60 1.51 -18.34
CA ASN A 248 0.65 1.93 -17.72
C ASN A 248 1.67 2.36 -18.77
N THR A 249 1.45 3.53 -19.37
CA THR A 249 2.38 4.14 -20.33
C THR A 249 2.73 5.55 -19.89
N PRO A 250 3.93 6.05 -20.25
CA PRO A 250 4.34 7.40 -19.90
C PRO A 250 3.39 8.51 -20.38
N SER A 251 2.66 8.30 -21.48
CA SER A 251 1.68 9.26 -22.01
C SER A 251 0.40 9.29 -21.17
N VAL A 252 -0.15 8.13 -20.81
CA VAL A 252 -1.38 8.02 -20.01
C VAL A 252 -1.11 8.44 -18.57
N ASN A 253 0.02 8.02 -17.99
CA ASN A 253 0.39 8.34 -16.61
C ASN A 253 0.61 9.85 -16.37
N ARG A 254 0.76 10.64 -17.45
CA ARG A 254 0.96 12.09 -17.41
C ARG A 254 -0.24 12.91 -17.89
N LEU A 255 -1.40 12.29 -18.12
CA LEU A 255 -2.62 13.01 -18.52
C LEU A 255 -2.92 14.19 -17.59
N TRP A 256 -2.73 14.00 -16.28
CA TRP A 256 -2.96 15.05 -15.28
C TRP A 256 -2.17 16.34 -15.56
N ARG A 257 -0.99 16.26 -16.20
CA ARG A 257 -0.16 17.43 -16.55
C ARG A 257 -0.78 18.30 -17.63
N LEU A 258 -1.73 17.76 -18.39
CA LEU A 258 -2.44 18.52 -19.41
C LEU A 258 -3.47 19.46 -18.78
N SER A 259 -3.85 19.24 -17.51
CA SER A 259 -4.79 20.13 -16.82
C SER A 259 -4.22 21.52 -16.65
N SER A 260 -5.01 22.55 -16.95
CA SER A 260 -4.67 23.93 -16.60
C SER A 260 -4.66 24.19 -15.09
N ASP A 261 -5.27 23.32 -14.28
CA ASP A 261 -5.24 23.35 -12.82
C ASP A 261 -4.07 22.54 -12.21
N ALA A 262 -3.24 21.86 -13.00
CA ALA A 262 -2.21 20.94 -12.50
C ALA A 262 -1.25 21.60 -11.47
N GLU A 263 -0.78 22.81 -11.76
CA GLU A 263 0.09 23.56 -10.84
C GLU A 263 -0.66 23.98 -9.56
N ARG A 264 -1.94 24.35 -9.68
CA ARG A 264 -2.79 24.69 -8.55
C ARG A 264 -3.00 23.47 -7.66
N VAL A 265 -3.28 22.30 -8.22
CA VAL A 265 -3.43 21.04 -7.48
C VAL A 265 -2.18 20.69 -6.67
N LEU A 266 -1.00 20.99 -7.21
CA LEU A 266 0.28 20.76 -6.56
C LEU A 266 0.67 21.80 -5.51
N ARG A 267 -0.06 22.92 -5.39
CA ARG A 267 0.27 24.02 -4.47
C ARG A 267 -0.79 24.28 -3.42
N ASP A 268 -2.05 24.15 -3.82
CA ASP A 268 -3.20 24.42 -2.96
C ASP A 268 -3.25 23.36 -1.85
N PRO A 269 -3.33 23.76 -0.57
CA PRO A 269 -3.49 22.82 0.53
C PRO A 269 -4.91 22.23 0.59
N GLU A 270 -5.91 22.87 -0.05
CA GLU A 270 -7.29 22.41 -0.05
C GLU A 270 -7.53 21.29 -1.04
N TYR A 271 -8.45 20.38 -0.68
CA TYR A 271 -9.00 19.40 -1.62
C TYR A 271 -9.79 20.12 -2.71
N LEU A 272 -9.35 20.00 -3.96
CA LEU A 272 -9.94 20.67 -5.12
C LEU A 272 -10.92 19.78 -5.89
N VAL A 273 -10.99 18.49 -5.53
CA VAL A 273 -11.78 17.47 -6.21
C VAL A 273 -11.29 17.26 -7.65
N PHE A 274 -9.96 17.20 -7.80
CA PHE A 274 -9.29 17.04 -9.09
C PHE A 274 -9.46 15.64 -9.68
N ASP A 275 -9.62 14.62 -8.83
CA ASP A 275 -9.85 13.23 -9.23
C ASP A 275 -11.28 12.91 -9.66
N GLU A 276 -12.22 13.85 -9.49
CA GLU A 276 -13.64 13.67 -9.85
C GLU A 276 -14.14 14.73 -10.85
N TRP A 277 -15.45 14.69 -11.15
CA TRP A 277 -16.10 15.57 -12.12
C TRP A 277 -16.74 16.82 -11.51
N TRP A 278 -17.05 16.78 -10.21
CA TRP A 278 -17.74 17.84 -9.49
C TRP A 278 -16.76 18.48 -8.52
N GLY A 279 -16.68 19.81 -8.46
CA GLY A 279 -15.88 20.47 -7.44
C GLY A 279 -15.18 21.76 -7.87
N LYS A 280 -14.09 22.09 -7.14
CA LYS A 280 -13.41 23.39 -7.21
C LYS A 280 -12.39 23.48 -8.35
N SER A 281 -11.92 22.34 -8.87
CA SER A 281 -11.10 22.29 -10.07
C SER A 281 -11.95 22.63 -11.30
N LYS A 282 -11.53 23.64 -12.04
CA LYS A 282 -12.15 24.07 -13.30
C LYS A 282 -11.74 23.16 -14.46
N ASP A 283 -10.58 22.52 -14.37
CA ASP A 283 -10.06 21.60 -15.38
C ASP A 283 -9.68 20.24 -14.77
N SER A 284 -10.66 19.59 -14.14
CA SER A 284 -10.46 18.31 -13.45
C SER A 284 -10.09 17.16 -14.38
N MET A 285 -9.73 16.01 -13.80
CA MET A 285 -9.41 14.83 -14.60
C MET A 285 -10.55 14.35 -15.49
N ALA A 286 -11.81 14.57 -15.12
CA ALA A 286 -12.95 14.21 -15.97
C ALA A 286 -12.89 14.99 -17.28
N ARG A 287 -12.59 16.29 -17.19
CA ARG A 287 -12.46 17.19 -18.33
C ARG A 287 -11.23 16.88 -19.17
N VAL A 288 -10.10 16.61 -18.53
CA VAL A 288 -8.86 16.20 -19.20
C VAL A 288 -9.10 14.89 -19.96
N VAL A 289 -9.54 13.83 -19.29
CA VAL A 289 -9.76 12.53 -19.92
C VAL A 289 -10.81 12.62 -21.03
N GLY A 290 -11.91 13.34 -20.80
CA GLY A 290 -12.96 13.55 -21.78
C GLY A 290 -12.46 14.27 -23.04
N ARG A 291 -11.76 15.40 -22.90
CA ARG A 291 -11.25 16.15 -24.07
C ARG A 291 -10.16 15.39 -24.83
N GLU A 292 -9.28 14.67 -24.13
CA GLU A 292 -8.21 13.90 -24.77
C GLU A 292 -8.80 12.71 -25.55
N ALA A 293 -9.86 12.10 -25.02
CA ALA A 293 -10.62 11.07 -25.72
C ALA A 293 -11.38 11.63 -26.94
N ALA A 294 -12.07 12.76 -26.78
CA ALA A 294 -12.78 13.44 -27.88
C ALA A 294 -11.84 13.86 -29.02
N ALA A 295 -10.60 14.21 -28.70
CA ALA A 295 -9.57 14.53 -29.66
C ALA A 295 -8.86 13.29 -30.26
N GLY A 296 -9.27 12.07 -29.89
CA GLY A 296 -8.69 10.81 -30.39
C GLY A 296 -7.26 10.54 -29.90
N ARG A 297 -6.76 11.26 -28.89
CA ARG A 297 -5.40 11.09 -28.35
C ARG A 297 -5.29 9.95 -27.35
N ILE A 298 -6.41 9.56 -26.74
CA ILE A 298 -6.55 8.35 -25.92
C ILE A 298 -7.84 7.62 -26.27
N ARG A 299 -7.88 6.31 -26.03
CA ARG A 299 -9.11 5.51 -26.15
C ARG A 299 -9.71 5.34 -24.76
N LEU A 300 -10.82 6.03 -24.50
CA LEU A 300 -11.56 5.92 -23.24
C LEU A 300 -12.71 4.91 -23.38
N HIS A 301 -12.79 3.97 -22.45
CA HIS A 301 -13.99 3.16 -22.25
C HIS A 301 -14.74 3.68 -21.02
N THR A 302 -16.04 3.92 -21.19
CA THR A 302 -16.97 4.19 -20.09
C THR A 302 -18.07 3.14 -20.09
N ALA A 303 -18.63 2.88 -18.91
CA ALA A 303 -19.78 2.01 -18.76
C ALA A 303 -21.05 2.62 -19.40
N ARG A 304 -21.21 2.49 -20.72
CA ARG A 304 -22.55 2.49 -21.34
C ARG A 304 -23.23 1.13 -21.18
N ASP A 305 -22.43 0.10 -20.93
CA ASP A 305 -22.86 -1.28 -20.76
C ASP A 305 -23.35 -1.54 -19.33
N ALA A 306 -24.55 -2.12 -19.22
CA ALA A 306 -25.18 -2.53 -17.96
C ALA A 306 -24.28 -3.41 -17.07
N ARG A 307 -23.23 -4.04 -17.59
CA ARG A 307 -22.35 -4.97 -16.87
C ARG A 307 -21.56 -4.38 -15.70
N TRP A 308 -21.42 -3.06 -15.61
CA TRP A 308 -20.76 -2.44 -14.45
C TRP A 308 -21.71 -2.32 -13.25
N TRP A 309 -23.03 -2.34 -13.48
CA TRP A 309 -24.06 -2.00 -12.50
C TRP A 309 -25.28 -2.93 -12.48
N SER A 310 -25.29 -3.97 -13.32
CA SER A 310 -26.47 -4.79 -13.60
C SER A 310 -26.96 -5.52 -12.35
N HIS A 311 -28.25 -5.33 -12.07
CA HIS A 311 -29.05 -6.09 -11.10
C HIS A 311 -29.44 -7.50 -11.63
N ASP A 312 -29.24 -7.78 -12.92
CA ASP A 312 -29.68 -9.02 -13.60
C ASP A 312 -28.62 -10.14 -13.61
N LEU A 313 -27.59 -10.03 -12.79
CA LEU A 313 -26.62 -11.10 -12.56
C LEU A 313 -26.91 -11.69 -11.17
N GLY A 314 -27.61 -12.82 -11.13
CA GLY A 314 -28.09 -13.48 -9.90
C GLY A 314 -27.07 -13.50 -8.76
N GLU A 315 -27.55 -13.23 -7.54
CA GLU A 315 -26.90 -13.19 -6.21
C GLU A 315 -25.51 -12.51 -6.04
N ALA A 316 -24.76 -12.19 -7.10
CA ALA A 316 -23.44 -11.56 -7.03
C ALA A 316 -23.28 -10.51 -8.14
N GLY A 317 -23.78 -9.29 -7.87
CA GLY A 317 -23.56 -8.13 -8.73
C GLY A 317 -22.06 -7.76 -8.84
N PRO A 318 -21.58 -7.25 -9.99
CA PRO A 318 -20.15 -7.14 -10.29
C PRO A 318 -19.42 -5.96 -9.62
N PHE A 319 -20.15 -5.00 -9.03
CA PHE A 319 -19.61 -3.89 -8.25
C PHE A 319 -20.50 -3.66 -7.03
N ALA A 320 -19.97 -3.90 -5.83
CA ALA A 320 -20.71 -3.64 -4.59
C ALA A 320 -20.26 -2.27 -4.04
N VAL A 321 -21.09 -1.25 -4.27
CA VAL A 321 -20.89 0.07 -3.64
C VAL A 321 -21.20 -0.05 -2.17
N CYS A 322 -20.22 0.16 -1.28
CA CYS A 322 -20.53 0.38 0.13
C CYS A 322 -20.99 1.83 0.29
N TRP A 323 -22.28 2.08 0.03
CA TRP A 323 -22.90 3.35 0.41
C TRP A 323 -23.00 3.39 1.94
N ARG A 324 -22.34 4.37 2.58
CA ARG A 324 -22.63 4.68 3.98
C ARG A 324 -23.82 5.62 4.02
N ALA A 325 -24.99 5.10 4.36
CA ALA A 325 -26.08 5.93 4.87
C ALA A 325 -25.69 6.42 6.26
N GLY A 326 -25.62 7.74 6.41
CA GLY A 326 -25.34 8.44 7.66
C GLY A 326 -25.52 9.93 7.45
#